data_AF-A0A961ZJ12-F1
#
_entry.id   AF-A0A961ZJ12-F1
#
_cell.length_a   1.000
_cell.length_b   1.000
_cell.length_c   1.000
_cell.angle_alpha   90.00
_cell.angle_beta   90.00
_cell.angle_gamma   90.00
#
_symmetry.space_group_name_H-M   'P 1'
#
loop_
_entity.id
_entity.type
_entity.pdbx_description
1 polymer ?
#
loop_
_entity_poly.entity_id
_entity_poly.type
_entity_poly.pdbx_seq_one_letter_code
_entity_poly.pdbx_strand_id
1 'polypeptide(L)'
;MSTSIDKTKAGTMIVSEGDVVTAEIRNCRNLVVFGYVEGDVVTDELVVHEGGQLFGRVKAGTADISGTVQGNIEIRNLCAIRATADVAGNVQYGRLSVEPGGSLTAEVRNVPPRLIGDFSITVSRGGTVRLTTLDIAAVDPDNAASELTFRITNATGGHVAMSSAPASSVEHFTQADVERGDIIFVHDGGSERRVQFDVVVTDAAGASSGSPKTVEVVVADRAAA
;
A
#
# COMPACT_ATOMS: atom_id res chain seq x y z
N MET A 1 -30.35 35.51 -28.63
CA MET A 1 -31.16 34.36 -28.20
C MET A 1 -30.66 33.95 -26.83
N SER A 2 -31.51 33.94 -25.81
CA SER A 2 -31.16 33.52 -24.45
C SER A 2 -31.27 32.00 -24.38
N THR A 3 -30.14 31.30 -24.32
CA THR A 3 -30.09 29.85 -24.14
C THR A 3 -30.34 29.56 -22.66
N SER A 4 -31.47 28.92 -22.37
CA SER A 4 -31.82 28.49 -21.01
C SER A 4 -30.81 27.44 -20.52
N ILE A 5 -30.21 27.67 -19.36
CA ILE A 5 -29.34 26.69 -18.70
C ILE A 5 -30.22 25.57 -18.15
N ASP A 6 -30.13 24.38 -18.76
CA ASP A 6 -30.76 23.17 -18.27
C ASP A 6 -30.00 22.64 -17.05
N LYS A 7 -30.57 22.86 -15.85
CA LYS A 7 -30.00 22.44 -14.56
C LYS A 7 -30.03 20.92 -14.34
N THR A 8 -30.57 20.14 -15.28
CA THR A 8 -30.68 18.68 -15.17
C THR A 8 -29.58 17.91 -15.91
N LYS A 9 -28.80 18.59 -16.77
CA LYS A 9 -27.56 18.02 -17.30
C LYS A 9 -26.47 18.14 -16.23
N ALA A 10 -25.84 17.02 -15.91
CA ALA A 10 -24.76 16.95 -14.94
C ALA A 10 -23.73 18.08 -15.17
N GLY A 11 -23.46 18.86 -14.12
CA GLY A 11 -22.66 20.07 -14.19
C GLY A 11 -21.25 19.78 -14.70
N THR A 12 -20.99 20.14 -15.95
CA THR A 12 -19.66 20.16 -16.54
C THR A 12 -19.10 21.57 -16.38
N MET A 13 -17.95 21.70 -15.74
CA MET A 13 -17.17 22.93 -15.74
C MET A 13 -16.11 22.81 -16.85
N ILE A 14 -16.06 23.80 -17.73
CA ILE A 14 -15.08 23.87 -18.81
C ILE A 14 -14.22 25.11 -18.56
N VAL A 15 -12.91 24.92 -18.48
CA VAL A 15 -11.91 25.98 -18.43
C VAL A 15 -11.32 26.08 -19.83
N SER A 16 -11.67 27.13 -20.56
CA SER A 16 -11.33 27.31 -21.98
C SER A 16 -9.89 27.75 -22.16
N GLU A 17 -9.38 27.69 -23.39
CA GLU A 17 -8.06 28.25 -23.71
C GLU A 17 -8.00 29.74 -23.35
N GLY A 18 -6.94 30.13 -22.64
CA GLY A 18 -6.75 31.50 -22.14
C GLY A 18 -7.43 31.82 -20.80
N ASP A 19 -8.33 30.95 -20.31
CA ASP A 19 -8.88 31.08 -18.96
C ASP A 19 -7.80 30.75 -17.91
N VAL A 20 -7.73 31.58 -16.87
CA VAL A 20 -6.89 31.36 -15.68
C VAL A 20 -7.80 31.29 -14.47
N VAL A 21 -7.86 30.11 -13.85
CA VAL A 21 -8.72 29.86 -12.69
C VAL A 21 -7.85 29.54 -11.48
N THR A 22 -7.82 30.44 -10.50
CA THR A 22 -7.17 30.18 -9.20
C THR A 22 -8.25 30.08 -8.13
N ALA A 23 -8.65 28.86 -7.77
CA ALA A 23 -9.81 28.64 -6.90
C ALA A 23 -9.84 27.24 -6.26
N GLU A 24 -10.72 27.09 -5.29
CA GLU A 24 -11.16 25.79 -4.80
C GLU A 24 -12.42 25.34 -5.56
N ILE A 25 -12.33 24.19 -6.25
CA ILE A 25 -13.42 23.60 -7.04
C ILE A 25 -13.97 22.39 -6.27
N ARG A 26 -15.23 22.46 -5.83
CA ARG A 26 -15.95 21.38 -5.14
C ARG A 26 -17.30 21.11 -5.79
N ASN A 27 -17.86 19.92 -5.55
CA ASN A 27 -19.15 19.48 -6.12
C ASN A 27 -19.19 19.58 -7.65
N CYS A 28 -18.02 19.47 -8.30
CA CYS A 28 -17.94 19.35 -9.74
C CYS A 28 -18.10 17.88 -10.11
N ARG A 29 -18.90 17.57 -11.12
CA ARG A 29 -18.98 16.19 -11.61
C ARG A 29 -17.92 15.94 -12.66
N ASN A 30 -17.88 16.82 -13.66
CA ASN A 30 -17.00 16.72 -14.80
C ASN A 30 -16.23 18.03 -14.95
N LEU A 31 -14.92 18.00 -14.76
CA LEU A 31 -14.05 19.14 -15.01
C LEU A 31 -13.26 18.88 -16.30
N VAL A 32 -13.35 19.81 -17.25
CA VAL A 32 -12.61 19.79 -18.51
C VAL A 32 -11.70 21.00 -18.57
N VAL A 33 -10.40 20.78 -18.76
CA VAL A 33 -9.37 21.84 -18.72
C VAL A 33 -8.66 21.93 -20.06
N PHE A 34 -8.85 23.06 -20.73
CA PHE A 34 -8.05 23.52 -21.89
C PHE A 34 -7.13 24.70 -21.51
N GLY A 35 -7.51 25.49 -20.50
CA GLY A 35 -6.74 26.62 -19.99
C GLY A 35 -5.86 26.27 -18.79
N TYR A 36 -5.73 27.22 -17.86
CA TYR A 36 -4.93 27.08 -16.64
C TYR A 36 -5.80 27.01 -15.40
N VAL A 37 -5.55 26.03 -14.54
CA VAL A 37 -6.20 25.87 -13.23
C VAL A 37 -5.15 25.73 -12.14
N GLU A 38 -5.29 26.50 -11.07
CA GLU A 38 -4.48 26.38 -9.86
C GLU A 38 -5.35 26.32 -8.61
N GLY A 39 -5.16 25.28 -7.79
CA GLY A 39 -5.83 25.16 -6.49
C GLY A 39 -6.26 23.75 -6.11
N ASP A 40 -7.28 23.66 -5.25
CA ASP A 40 -7.83 22.40 -4.75
C ASP A 40 -9.05 22.00 -5.59
N VAL A 41 -8.97 20.87 -6.27
CA VAL A 41 -9.98 20.37 -7.20
C VAL A 41 -10.55 19.04 -6.71
N VAL A 42 -11.87 18.97 -6.53
CA VAL A 42 -12.61 17.75 -6.24
C VAL A 42 -13.68 17.54 -7.31
N THR A 43 -13.53 16.47 -8.11
CA THR A 43 -14.44 16.14 -9.21
C THR A 43 -14.68 14.62 -9.32
N ASP A 44 -15.72 14.16 -10.01
CA ASP A 44 -15.85 12.71 -10.29
C ASP A 44 -15.00 12.32 -11.50
N GLU A 45 -15.08 13.12 -12.57
CA GLU A 45 -14.33 12.98 -13.82
C GLU A 45 -13.47 14.23 -14.06
N LEU A 46 -12.18 14.02 -14.33
CA LEU A 46 -11.23 15.05 -14.73
C LEU A 46 -10.73 14.75 -16.15
N VAL A 47 -10.81 15.74 -17.03
CA VAL A 47 -10.18 15.70 -18.35
C VAL A 47 -9.28 16.92 -18.51
N VAL A 48 -7.99 16.69 -18.73
CA VAL A 48 -7.03 17.76 -19.05
C VAL A 48 -6.59 17.56 -20.48
N HIS A 49 -7.03 18.43 -21.38
CA HIS A 49 -6.69 18.34 -22.79
C HIS A 49 -5.25 18.79 -23.05
N GLU A 50 -4.76 18.52 -24.26
CA GLU A 50 -3.48 19.04 -24.73
C GLU A 50 -3.45 20.58 -24.61
N GLY A 51 -2.36 21.12 -24.07
CA GLY A 51 -2.22 22.55 -23.75
C GLY A 51 -2.84 22.98 -22.41
N GLY A 52 -3.78 22.20 -21.87
CA GLY A 52 -4.37 22.42 -20.55
C GLY A 52 -3.38 22.18 -19.42
N GLN A 53 -3.46 23.01 -18.38
CA GLN A 53 -2.55 22.96 -17.23
C GLN A 53 -3.33 22.96 -15.92
N LEU A 54 -2.97 22.04 -15.02
CA LEU A 54 -3.57 21.95 -13.70
C LEU A 54 -2.47 21.82 -12.63
N PHE A 55 -2.38 22.81 -11.74
CA PHE A 55 -1.45 22.83 -10.62
C PHE A 55 -2.20 22.79 -9.28
N GLY A 56 -1.78 21.93 -8.35
CA GLY A 56 -2.31 21.92 -6.98
C GLY A 56 -2.73 20.55 -6.46
N ARG A 57 -3.84 20.49 -5.71
CA ARG A 57 -4.37 19.24 -5.15
C ARG A 57 -5.57 18.78 -5.96
N VAL A 58 -5.51 17.56 -6.48
CA VAL A 58 -6.58 16.98 -7.29
C VAL A 58 -7.10 15.73 -6.60
N LYS A 59 -8.42 15.66 -6.40
CA LYS A 59 -9.13 14.43 -6.06
C LYS A 59 -10.16 14.13 -7.13
N ALA A 60 -10.00 13.02 -7.83
CA ALA A 60 -10.96 12.59 -8.84
C ALA A 60 -11.32 11.10 -8.75
N GLY A 61 -12.50 10.74 -9.25
CA GLY A 61 -12.86 9.34 -9.48
C GLY A 61 -12.02 8.75 -10.62
N THR A 62 -12.06 9.40 -11.78
CA THR A 62 -11.33 9.02 -13.00
C THR A 62 -10.65 10.26 -13.59
N ALA A 63 -9.45 10.08 -14.16
CA ALA A 63 -8.74 11.14 -14.88
C ALA A 63 -8.27 10.67 -16.26
N ASP A 64 -8.47 11.52 -17.26
CA ASP A 64 -7.94 11.39 -18.62
C ASP A 64 -7.10 12.64 -18.94
N ILE A 65 -5.79 12.45 -19.06
CA ILE A 65 -4.82 13.54 -19.09
C ILE A 65 -4.04 13.47 -20.41
N SER A 66 -4.13 14.53 -21.20
CA SER A 66 -3.31 14.84 -22.38
C SER A 66 -2.49 16.13 -22.23
N GLY A 67 -2.66 16.87 -21.14
CA GLY A 67 -1.93 18.10 -20.84
C GLY A 67 -0.96 17.96 -19.67
N THR A 68 -0.72 19.06 -18.96
CA THR A 68 0.19 19.10 -17.81
C THR A 68 -0.58 19.08 -16.49
N VAL A 69 -0.21 18.17 -15.59
CA VAL A 69 -0.77 18.13 -14.23
C VAL A 69 0.34 18.00 -13.22
N GLN A 70 0.43 18.93 -12.28
CA GLN A 70 1.45 18.89 -11.24
C GLN A 70 0.91 19.14 -9.82
N GLY A 71 1.32 18.29 -8.88
CA GLY A 71 1.03 18.46 -7.45
C GLY A 71 0.64 17.17 -6.74
N ASN A 72 -0.39 17.23 -5.89
CA ASN A 72 -0.88 16.09 -5.13
C ASN A 72 -2.15 15.53 -5.78
N ILE A 73 -2.04 14.41 -6.48
CA ILE A 73 -3.08 13.84 -7.34
C ILE A 73 -3.58 12.54 -6.71
N GLU A 74 -4.89 12.44 -6.48
CA GLU A 74 -5.55 11.26 -5.92
C GLU A 74 -6.69 10.83 -6.85
N ILE A 75 -6.46 9.75 -7.61
CA ILE A 75 -7.41 9.19 -8.58
C ILE A 75 -7.92 7.85 -8.07
N ARG A 76 -9.21 7.75 -7.76
CA ARG A 76 -9.75 6.53 -7.11
C ARG A 76 -9.79 5.32 -8.04
N ASN A 77 -10.13 5.51 -9.31
CA ASN A 77 -10.43 4.42 -10.25
C ASN A 77 -9.32 4.26 -11.29
N LEU A 78 -9.34 5.07 -12.36
CA LEU A 78 -8.39 4.99 -13.47
C LEU A 78 -7.75 6.36 -13.73
N CYS A 79 -6.43 6.39 -13.75
CA CYS A 79 -5.63 7.49 -14.27
C CYS A 79 -5.08 7.09 -15.65
N ALA A 80 -5.60 7.72 -16.71
CA ALA A 80 -5.14 7.54 -18.08
C ALA A 80 -4.22 8.70 -18.47
N ILE A 81 -2.96 8.39 -18.73
CA ILE A 81 -1.92 9.32 -19.17
C ILE A 81 -1.74 9.11 -20.68
N ARG A 82 -2.19 10.09 -21.47
CA ARG A 82 -2.14 10.07 -22.93
C ARG A 82 -0.76 10.45 -23.45
N ALA A 83 -0.53 10.23 -24.75
CA ALA A 83 0.76 10.42 -25.40
C ALA A 83 1.40 11.81 -25.22
N THR A 84 0.62 12.87 -24.99
CA THR A 84 1.10 14.25 -24.84
C THR A 84 1.16 14.71 -23.38
N ALA A 85 0.77 13.84 -22.44
CA ALA A 85 0.64 14.21 -21.04
C ALA A 85 2.00 14.35 -20.35
N ASP A 86 2.08 15.30 -19.43
CA ASP A 86 3.18 15.43 -18.49
C ASP A 86 2.63 15.57 -17.06
N VAL A 87 2.80 14.51 -16.27
CA VAL A 87 2.26 14.41 -14.91
C VAL A 87 3.40 14.34 -13.90
N ALA A 88 3.42 15.28 -12.95
CA ALA A 88 4.49 15.37 -11.95
C ALA A 88 3.97 15.53 -10.51
N GLY A 89 4.62 14.86 -9.56
CA GLY A 89 4.37 15.04 -8.11
C GLY A 89 3.92 13.78 -7.38
N ASN A 90 3.11 13.92 -6.33
CA ASN A 90 2.62 12.78 -5.55
C ASN A 90 1.34 12.24 -6.18
N VAL A 91 1.40 11.04 -6.78
CA VAL A 91 0.26 10.48 -7.52
C VAL A 91 -0.20 9.18 -6.88
N GLN A 92 -1.40 9.22 -6.30
CA GLN A 92 -2.15 8.05 -5.84
C GLN A 92 -3.19 7.70 -6.89
N TYR A 93 -3.23 6.43 -7.30
CA TYR A 93 -4.15 5.96 -8.33
C TYR A 93 -4.65 4.55 -8.00
N GLY A 94 -5.90 4.23 -8.35
CA GLY A 94 -6.41 2.86 -8.29
C GLY A 94 -5.83 1.98 -9.40
N ARG A 95 -5.87 2.46 -10.64
CA ARG A 95 -5.28 1.85 -11.84
C ARG A 95 -4.60 2.92 -12.68
N LEU A 96 -3.49 2.55 -13.31
CA LEU A 96 -2.72 3.43 -14.18
C LEU A 96 -2.68 2.85 -15.61
N SER A 97 -2.89 3.71 -16.60
CA SER A 97 -2.69 3.39 -18.02
C SER A 97 -1.86 4.51 -18.65
N VAL A 98 -0.72 4.16 -19.24
CA VAL A 98 0.18 5.12 -19.89
C VAL A 98 0.30 4.77 -21.37
N GLU A 99 -0.02 5.71 -22.24
CA GLU A 99 0.19 5.60 -23.68
C GLU A 99 1.64 5.92 -24.07
N PRO A 100 2.18 5.34 -25.15
CA PRO A 100 3.50 5.70 -25.66
C PRO A 100 3.63 7.21 -25.91
N GLY A 101 4.61 7.84 -25.27
CA GLY A 101 4.85 9.29 -25.33
C GLY A 101 4.47 10.03 -24.05
N GLY A 102 3.56 9.48 -23.25
CA GLY A 102 3.17 10.08 -21.97
C GLY A 102 4.31 10.07 -20.95
N SER A 103 4.51 11.20 -20.27
CA SER A 103 5.48 11.38 -19.19
C SER A 103 4.79 11.33 -17.83
N LEU A 104 5.31 10.50 -16.93
CA LEU A 104 4.90 10.43 -15.52
C LEU A 104 6.15 10.45 -14.64
N THR A 105 6.30 11.52 -13.86
CA THR A 105 7.29 11.64 -12.80
C THR A 105 6.57 11.68 -11.46
N ALA A 106 6.34 10.51 -10.86
CA ALA A 106 5.55 10.39 -9.63
C ALA A 106 6.37 9.86 -8.45
N GLU A 107 6.16 10.45 -7.27
CA GLU A 107 6.45 9.79 -5.99
C GLU A 107 5.29 8.84 -5.69
N VAL A 108 5.54 7.53 -5.87
CA VAL A 108 4.56 6.49 -5.55
C VAL A 108 4.51 6.35 -4.03
N ARG A 109 3.32 6.58 -3.45
CA ARG A 109 3.13 6.45 -2.01
C ARG A 109 3.01 4.98 -1.63
N ASN A 110 4.15 4.41 -1.25
CA ASN A 110 4.24 3.08 -0.64
C ASN A 110 3.37 3.02 0.64
N VAL A 111 2.45 2.05 0.73
CA VAL A 111 1.70 1.83 1.97
C VAL A 111 2.54 0.93 2.87
N PRO A 112 2.73 1.26 4.16
CA PRO A 112 3.46 0.37 5.04
C PRO A 112 2.68 -0.92 5.32
N PRO A 113 3.36 -2.06 5.45
CA PRO A 113 2.73 -3.34 5.72
C PRO A 113 2.12 -3.38 7.12
N ARG A 114 1.10 -4.21 7.30
CA ARG A 114 0.41 -4.39 8.59
C ARG A 114 0.51 -5.83 9.07
N LEU A 115 0.97 -6.00 10.30
CA LEU A 115 0.95 -7.30 10.98
C LEU A 115 -0.47 -7.64 11.45
N ILE A 116 -0.86 -8.88 11.21
CA ILE A 116 -2.11 -9.51 11.64
C ILE A 116 -1.80 -10.91 12.22
N GLY A 117 -2.78 -11.51 12.89
CA GLY A 117 -2.63 -12.77 13.63
C GLY A 117 -2.96 -12.58 15.11
N ASP A 118 -3.00 -13.68 15.86
CA ASP A 118 -3.20 -13.64 17.31
C ASP A 118 -1.89 -13.48 18.10
N PHE A 119 -0.74 -13.66 17.44
CA PHE A 119 0.61 -13.57 18.01
C PHE A 119 0.82 -14.51 19.20
N SER A 120 0.19 -15.69 19.18
CA SER A 120 0.36 -16.70 20.22
C SER A 120 0.57 -18.09 19.63
N ILE A 121 1.59 -18.79 20.10
CA ILE A 121 1.84 -20.19 19.70
C ILE A 121 2.06 -21.06 20.93
N THR A 122 1.78 -22.36 20.80
CA THR A 122 2.08 -23.36 21.84
C THR A 122 3.05 -24.40 21.30
N VAL A 123 4.11 -24.68 22.06
CA VAL A 123 5.14 -25.65 21.70
C VAL A 123 5.39 -26.61 22.87
N SER A 124 5.72 -27.87 22.58
CA SER A 124 6.20 -28.78 23.61
C SER A 124 7.63 -28.42 24.01
N ARG A 125 8.01 -28.61 25.28
CA ARG A 125 9.39 -28.41 25.72
C ARG A 125 10.39 -29.21 24.88
N GLY A 126 11.36 -28.50 24.28
CA GLY A 126 12.38 -29.08 23.40
C GLY A 126 11.85 -29.51 22.03
N GLY A 127 10.58 -29.21 21.74
CA GLY A 127 9.91 -29.54 20.49
C GLY A 127 9.91 -28.38 19.49
N THR A 128 9.20 -28.60 18.40
CA THR A 128 9.00 -27.63 17.33
C THR A 128 7.52 -27.38 17.12
N VAL A 129 7.17 -26.16 16.69
CA VAL A 129 5.83 -25.80 16.25
C VAL A 129 5.94 -25.02 14.95
N ARG A 130 5.05 -25.28 13.99
CA ARG A 130 5.00 -24.54 12.73
C ARG A 130 4.26 -23.22 12.93
N LEU A 131 4.81 -22.13 12.43
CA LEU A 131 4.13 -20.84 12.38
C LEU A 131 3.18 -20.83 11.19
N THR A 132 1.95 -20.38 11.40
CA THR A 132 0.91 -20.28 10.37
C THR A 132 0.41 -18.84 10.24
N THR A 133 -0.37 -18.58 9.19
CA THR A 133 -0.98 -17.27 8.96
C THR A 133 -2.03 -16.87 10.02
N LEU A 134 -2.43 -17.80 10.90
CA LEU A 134 -3.27 -17.50 12.06
C LEU A 134 -2.46 -16.87 13.20
N ASP A 135 -1.20 -17.32 13.35
CA ASP A 135 -0.32 -16.89 14.42
C ASP A 135 0.37 -15.57 14.04
N ILE A 136 0.96 -15.53 12.83
CA ILE A 136 1.62 -14.36 12.26
C ILE A 136 1.33 -14.26 10.77
N ALA A 137 0.88 -13.09 10.32
CA ALA A 137 0.81 -12.76 8.90
C ALA A 137 1.01 -11.26 8.67
N ALA A 138 1.41 -10.88 7.47
CA ALA A 138 1.49 -9.51 7.03
C ALA A 138 0.61 -9.30 5.79
N VAL A 139 -0.08 -8.16 5.75
CA VAL A 139 -0.87 -7.74 4.60
C VAL A 139 -0.42 -6.36 4.15
N ASP A 140 -0.37 -6.20 2.84
CA ASP A 140 0.04 -4.98 2.19
C ASP A 140 -0.76 -4.79 0.87
N PRO A 141 -1.39 -3.64 0.63
CA PRO A 141 -2.17 -3.41 -0.59
C PRO A 141 -1.35 -3.34 -1.89
N ASP A 142 -0.06 -3.01 -1.82
CA ASP A 142 0.82 -2.73 -2.95
C ASP A 142 2.00 -3.69 -3.08
N ASN A 143 2.22 -4.58 -2.11
CA ASN A 143 3.26 -5.61 -2.17
C ASN A 143 2.73 -7.05 -2.15
N ALA A 144 3.40 -7.93 -2.90
CA ALA A 144 3.13 -9.36 -2.86
C ALA A 144 3.70 -10.02 -1.59
N ALA A 145 3.19 -11.18 -1.18
CA ALA A 145 3.67 -11.92 -0.01
C ALA A 145 5.18 -12.25 -0.05
N SER A 146 5.77 -12.42 -1.24
CA SER A 146 7.21 -12.65 -1.41
C SER A 146 8.07 -11.41 -1.17
N GLU A 147 7.46 -10.22 -1.13
CA GLU A 147 8.14 -8.92 -0.95
C GLU A 147 8.02 -8.40 0.49
N LEU A 148 7.24 -9.08 1.33
CA LEU A 148 7.07 -8.75 2.75
C LEU A 148 8.02 -9.58 3.58
N THR A 149 9.05 -8.94 4.14
CA THR A 149 10.11 -9.61 4.91
C THR A 149 9.91 -9.39 6.40
N PHE A 150 9.65 -10.47 7.12
CA PHE A 150 9.69 -10.50 8.58
C PHE A 150 11.13 -10.44 9.06
N ARG A 151 11.36 -9.71 10.15
CA ARG A 151 12.59 -9.69 10.92
C ARG A 151 12.31 -10.12 12.35
N ILE A 152 13.08 -11.10 12.83
CA ILE A 152 12.99 -11.64 14.18
C ILE A 152 14.03 -10.97 15.08
N THR A 153 13.61 -10.55 16.26
CA THR A 153 14.49 -10.03 17.32
C THR A 153 14.08 -10.55 18.69
N ASN A 154 14.94 -10.40 19.70
CA ASN A 154 14.61 -10.68 21.10
C ASN A 154 14.03 -12.08 21.36
N ALA A 155 14.49 -13.08 20.61
CA ALA A 155 14.08 -14.47 20.83
C ALA A 155 14.63 -14.99 22.16
N THR A 156 13.79 -15.69 22.91
CA THR A 156 14.13 -16.34 24.20
C THR A 156 13.62 -17.77 24.20
N GLY A 157 14.30 -18.67 24.93
CA GLY A 157 13.90 -20.07 25.11
C GLY A 157 13.79 -20.90 23.81
N GLY A 158 14.45 -20.46 22.75
CA GLY A 158 14.35 -21.04 21.42
C GLY A 158 14.67 -20.06 20.32
N HIS A 159 14.47 -20.48 19.08
CA HIS A 159 14.72 -19.70 17.88
C HIS A 159 13.71 -20.02 16.78
N VAL A 160 13.56 -19.08 15.83
CA VAL A 160 12.82 -19.31 14.59
C VAL A 160 13.77 -19.92 13.56
N ALA A 161 13.31 -20.91 12.80
CA ALA A 161 14.09 -21.64 11.80
C ALA A 161 13.25 -21.98 10.56
N MET A 162 13.93 -22.32 9.47
CA MET A 162 13.31 -23.03 8.35
C MET A 162 13.03 -24.47 8.75
N SER A 163 11.90 -25.03 8.30
CA SER A 163 11.49 -26.42 8.54
C SER A 163 12.50 -27.42 7.95
N SER A 164 13.17 -27.04 6.86
CA SER A 164 14.23 -27.82 6.21
C SER A 164 15.57 -27.79 6.95
N ALA A 165 15.78 -26.81 7.84
CA ALA A 165 17.01 -26.66 8.62
C ALA A 165 16.73 -26.23 10.08
N PRO A 166 16.07 -27.06 10.91
CA PRO A 166 15.62 -26.68 12.26
C PRO A 166 16.74 -26.25 13.22
N ALA A 167 17.97 -26.70 12.99
CA ALA A 167 19.13 -26.36 13.82
C ALA A 167 19.71 -24.96 13.51
N SER A 168 19.30 -24.33 12.41
CA SER A 168 19.82 -23.04 11.96
C SER A 168 18.78 -21.95 12.21
N SER A 169 19.12 -20.98 13.06
CA SER A 169 18.24 -19.83 13.29
C SER A 169 18.17 -18.95 12.05
N VAL A 170 16.97 -18.44 11.77
CA VAL A 170 16.76 -17.40 10.76
C VAL A 170 16.36 -16.09 11.43
N GLU A 171 16.98 -15.01 10.96
CA GLU A 171 16.61 -13.66 11.40
C GLU A 171 15.56 -13.04 10.47
N HIS A 172 15.44 -13.55 9.24
CA HIS A 172 14.53 -13.03 8.23
C HIS A 172 13.86 -14.16 7.45
N PHE A 173 12.59 -13.97 7.11
CA PHE A 173 11.81 -14.80 6.19
C PHE A 173 10.67 -13.98 5.59
N THR A 174 10.05 -14.47 4.52
CA THR A 174 8.96 -13.77 3.83
C THR A 174 7.58 -14.22 4.28
N GLN A 175 6.56 -13.39 4.04
CA GLN A 175 5.16 -13.81 4.22
C GLN A 175 4.83 -15.07 3.38
N ALA A 176 5.40 -15.18 2.17
CA ALA A 176 5.25 -16.37 1.34
C ALA A 176 5.85 -17.64 2.00
N ASP A 177 6.88 -17.53 2.84
CA ASP A 177 7.45 -18.68 3.56
C ASP A 177 6.49 -19.20 4.65
N VAL A 178 5.78 -18.28 5.33
CA VAL A 178 4.73 -18.64 6.30
C VAL A 178 3.56 -19.32 5.60
N GLU A 179 3.12 -18.80 4.46
CA GLU A 179 2.02 -19.36 3.66
C GLU A 179 2.34 -20.76 3.12
N ARG A 180 3.60 -21.02 2.77
CA ARG A 180 4.07 -22.36 2.36
C ARG A 180 4.28 -23.31 3.54
N GLY A 181 4.28 -22.81 4.77
CA GLY A 181 4.48 -23.58 5.99
C GLY A 181 5.94 -23.96 6.23
N ASP A 182 6.87 -23.13 5.74
CA ASP A 182 8.31 -23.38 5.84
C ASP A 182 8.90 -22.89 7.16
N ILE A 183 8.17 -22.10 7.95
CA ILE A 183 8.71 -21.47 9.16
C ILE A 183 8.26 -22.21 10.41
N ILE A 184 9.21 -22.49 11.30
CA ILE A 184 8.99 -23.16 12.58
C ILE A 184 9.64 -22.37 13.72
N PHE A 185 9.08 -22.49 14.92
CA PHE A 185 9.77 -22.16 16.17
C PHE A 185 10.32 -23.45 16.79
N VAL A 186 11.56 -23.41 17.27
CA VAL A 186 12.27 -24.51 17.92
C VAL A 186 12.55 -24.11 19.36
N HIS A 187 11.94 -24.82 20.32
CA HIS A 187 12.20 -24.59 21.73
C HIS A 187 13.50 -25.27 22.16
N ASP A 188 14.34 -24.58 22.93
CA ASP A 188 15.70 -25.05 23.27
C ASP A 188 15.76 -26.16 24.35
N GLY A 189 14.66 -26.36 25.07
CA GLY A 189 14.54 -27.36 26.14
C GLY A 189 14.72 -26.79 27.55
N GLY A 190 14.87 -25.47 27.68
CA GLY A 190 14.84 -24.71 28.93
C GLY A 190 13.58 -24.97 29.74
N SER A 191 13.55 -24.47 30.98
CA SER A 191 12.50 -24.77 31.98
C SER A 191 11.34 -23.77 31.98
N GLU A 192 11.52 -22.65 31.29
CA GLU A 192 10.58 -21.55 31.13
C GLU A 192 9.26 -22.05 30.55
N ARG A 193 8.15 -21.50 31.05
CA ARG A 193 6.78 -21.82 30.57
C ARG A 193 6.25 -20.82 29.55
N ARG A 194 6.86 -19.64 29.51
CA ARG A 194 6.55 -18.56 28.56
C ARG A 194 7.86 -18.03 28.05
N VAL A 195 8.00 -18.04 26.74
CA VAL A 195 9.13 -17.49 26.03
C VAL A 195 8.57 -16.63 24.89
N GLN A 196 9.42 -15.92 24.17
CA GLN A 196 8.94 -14.94 23.20
C GLN A 196 9.96 -14.67 22.12
N PHE A 197 9.48 -14.05 21.05
CA PHE A 197 10.28 -13.34 20.07
C PHE A 197 9.48 -12.15 19.54
N ASP A 198 10.16 -11.13 19.05
CA ASP A 198 9.54 -9.96 18.45
C ASP A 198 9.63 -10.03 16.92
N VAL A 199 8.55 -9.59 16.27
CA VAL A 199 8.46 -9.49 14.82
C VAL A 199 8.24 -8.05 14.37
N VAL A 200 8.91 -7.68 13.28
CA VAL A 200 8.62 -6.50 12.46
C VAL A 200 8.56 -6.98 11.02
N VAL A 201 7.66 -6.44 10.20
CA VAL A 201 7.67 -6.67 8.76
C VAL A 201 8.06 -5.38 8.02
N THR A 202 8.85 -5.53 6.97
CA THR A 202 9.25 -4.46 6.05
C THR A 202 8.93 -4.89 4.63
N ASP A 203 8.45 -3.98 3.81
CA ASP A 203 8.26 -4.18 2.38
C ASP A 203 9.58 -3.99 1.57
N ALA A 204 9.50 -4.17 0.26
CA ALA A 204 10.64 -4.00 -0.65
C ALA A 204 11.10 -2.53 -0.80
N ALA A 205 10.23 -1.56 -0.50
CA ALA A 205 10.56 -0.13 -0.53
C ALA A 205 11.14 0.38 0.80
N GLY A 206 11.17 -0.47 1.83
CA GLY A 206 11.75 -0.19 3.15
C GLY A 206 10.76 0.38 4.17
N ALA A 207 9.46 0.52 3.86
CA ALA A 207 8.49 0.89 4.89
C ALA A 207 8.15 -0.31 5.78
N SER A 208 7.76 -0.02 7.01
CA SER A 208 7.69 -1.01 8.08
C SER A 208 6.36 -0.97 8.82
N SER A 209 5.97 -2.10 9.40
CA SER A 209 4.82 -2.22 10.31
C SER A 209 4.93 -1.39 11.59
N GLY A 210 6.06 -0.71 11.82
CA GLY A 210 6.28 0.18 12.95
C GLY A 210 6.98 -0.51 14.11
N SER A 211 6.48 -0.31 15.33
CA SER A 211 7.07 -0.91 16.53
C SER A 211 7.01 -2.45 16.50
N PRO A 212 8.02 -3.15 17.03
CA PRO A 212 8.01 -4.60 17.12
C PRO A 212 6.79 -5.13 17.85
N LYS A 213 6.23 -6.22 17.33
CA LYS A 213 5.12 -6.96 17.93
C LYS A 213 5.65 -8.24 18.56
N THR A 214 5.38 -8.45 19.84
CA THR A 214 5.80 -9.67 20.54
C THR A 214 4.87 -10.83 20.21
N VAL A 215 5.46 -11.96 19.84
CA VAL A 215 4.81 -13.27 19.75
C VAL A 215 5.04 -14.02 21.05
N GLU A 216 3.96 -14.40 21.72
CA GLU A 216 4.04 -15.18 22.96
C GLU A 216 4.08 -16.68 22.65
N VAL A 217 5.09 -17.35 23.18
CA VAL A 217 5.28 -18.79 23.03
C VAL A 217 4.97 -19.47 24.37
N VAL A 218 3.88 -20.22 24.42
CA VAL A 218 3.50 -21.03 25.59
C VAL A 218 4.15 -22.40 25.49
N VAL A 219 4.88 -22.79 26.53
CA VAL A 219 5.57 -24.08 26.57
C VAL A 219 4.70 -25.07 27.32
N ALA A 220 4.12 -26.02 26.58
CA ALA A 220 3.38 -27.13 27.14
C ALA A 220 4.34 -28.21 27.66
N ASP A 221 4.03 -28.76 28.83
CA ASP A 221 4.67 -29.96 29.31
C ASP A 221 4.26 -31.13 28.40
N ARG A 222 5.21 -32.02 28.07
CA ARG A 222 4.99 -33.15 27.14
C ARG A 222 3.79 -33.97 27.63
N ALA A 223 2.83 -34.28 26.75
CA ALA A 223 1.75 -35.19 27.10
C ALA A 223 2.37 -36.50 27.61
N ALA A 224 1.98 -36.92 28.82
CA ALA A 224 2.37 -38.21 29.36
C ALA A 224 1.87 -39.30 28.40
N ALA A 225 2.79 -40.11 27.88
CA ALA A 225 2.49 -41.27 27.06
C ALA A 225 1.92 -42.41 27.91
#